data_AF-A0A831UN21-F1
#
_entry.id   AF-A0A831UN21-F1
#
_cell.length_a   1.000
_cell.length_b   1.000
_cell.length_c   1.000
_cell.angle_alpha   90.00
_cell.angle_beta   90.00
_cell.angle_gamma   90.00
#
_symmetry.space_group_name_H-M   'P 1'
#
loop_
_entity.id
_entity.type
_entity.pdbx_description
1 polymer ?
#
loop_
_entity_poly.entity_id
_entity_poly.type
_entity_poly.pdbx_seq_one_letter_code
_entity_poly.pdbx_strand_id
1 'polypeptide(L)'
;MCTDLERFHACMNYEPSDRRPNHELGVWPQTILRWQQERPGGIDDMTWNWFVDEPAIGLDRREYVNIHFDLIPPFECELIEETPEYEIIRNGHGIVTRALKEGTIGGGRMCMDQ
;
A
#
# COMPACT_ATOMS: atom_id res chain seq x y z
N MET A 1 1.62 16.25 -25.39
CA MET A 1 1.33 16.17 -23.93
C MET A 1 2.49 15.47 -23.28
N CYS A 2 2.91 15.90 -22.10
CA CYS A 2 3.93 15.21 -21.31
C CYS A 2 3.34 13.88 -20.79
N THR A 3 4.04 12.78 -21.04
CA THR A 3 3.71 11.46 -20.53
C THR A 3 4.03 11.34 -19.03
N ASP A 4 3.46 10.35 -18.35
CA ASP A 4 3.71 10.11 -16.93
C ASP A 4 5.18 9.81 -16.65
N LEU A 5 5.85 9.10 -17.56
CA LEU A 5 7.28 8.81 -17.49
C LEU A 5 8.14 10.08 -17.65
N GLU A 6 7.83 10.92 -18.63
CA GLU A 6 8.52 12.21 -18.82
C GLU A 6 8.34 13.11 -17.60
N ARG A 7 7.13 13.15 -17.02
CA ARG A 7 6.84 13.90 -15.79
C ARG A 7 7.65 13.40 -14.61
N PHE A 8 7.74 12.09 -14.44
CA PHE A 8 8.56 11.46 -13.42
C PHE A 8 10.04 11.84 -13.59
N HIS A 9 10.60 11.70 -14.80
CA HIS A 9 12.00 12.06 -15.06
C HIS A 9 12.29 13.54 -14.82
N ALA A 10 11.42 14.44 -15.29
CA ALA A 10 11.56 15.87 -15.05
C ALA A 10 11.56 16.17 -13.54
N CYS A 11 10.69 15.52 -12.77
CA CYS A 11 10.65 15.65 -11.32
C CYS A 11 11.96 15.17 -10.65
N MET A 12 12.46 13.99 -11.04
CA MET A 12 13.68 13.41 -10.46
C MET A 12 14.96 14.17 -10.85
N ASN A 13 14.95 14.86 -12.00
CA ASN A 13 16.07 15.65 -12.51
C ASN A 13 15.95 17.15 -12.20
N TYR A 14 14.98 17.57 -11.38
CA TYR A 14 14.73 18.97 -11.01
C TYR A 14 14.45 19.91 -12.21
N GLU A 15 13.87 19.36 -13.26
CA GLU A 15 13.47 20.10 -14.46
C GLU A 15 12.05 20.68 -14.30
N PRO A 16 11.69 21.70 -15.10
CA PRO A 16 10.31 22.17 -15.21
C PRO A 16 9.38 21.04 -15.67
N SER A 17 8.19 20.96 -15.05
CA SER A 17 7.14 20.00 -15.41
C SER A 17 5.77 20.67 -15.26
N ASP A 18 4.76 20.11 -15.93
CA ASP A 18 3.37 20.60 -15.89
C ASP A 18 2.78 20.48 -14.47
N ARG A 19 3.08 19.39 -13.78
CA ARG A 19 2.78 19.12 -12.36
C ARG A 19 3.74 18.07 -11.82
N ARG A 20 3.65 17.78 -10.52
CA ARG A 20 4.39 16.66 -9.91
C ARG A 20 3.68 15.32 -10.17
N PRO A 21 4.42 14.21 -10.23
CA PRO A 21 3.83 12.87 -10.27
C PRO A 21 2.88 12.66 -9.08
N ASN A 22 1.70 12.11 -9.35
CA ASN A 22 0.68 11.73 -8.39
C ASN A 22 0.70 10.21 -8.22
N HIS A 23 1.25 9.77 -7.10
CA HIS A 23 1.80 8.44 -6.91
C HIS A 23 1.42 8.01 -5.49
N GLU A 24 0.74 6.89 -5.32
CA GLU A 24 0.23 6.45 -4.00
C GLU A 24 0.79 5.10 -3.56
N LEU A 25 0.66 4.77 -2.28
CA LEU A 25 0.96 3.42 -1.77
C LEU A 25 -0.23 2.48 -2.00
N GLY A 26 -0.27 1.36 -1.28
CA GLY A 26 -1.43 0.47 -1.29
C GLY A 26 -2.66 1.12 -0.67
N VAL A 27 -3.82 0.81 -1.23
CA VAL A 27 -5.11 1.18 -0.65
C VAL A 27 -5.39 0.35 0.61
N TRP A 28 -5.93 0.99 1.65
CA TRP A 28 -6.38 0.29 2.85
C TRP A 28 -7.63 -0.56 2.55
N PRO A 29 -7.69 -1.85 2.93
CA PRO A 29 -8.88 -2.68 2.73
C PRO A 29 -10.17 -2.09 3.32
N GLN A 30 -10.04 -1.33 4.41
CA GLN A 30 -11.12 -0.61 5.05
C GLN A 30 -11.69 0.49 4.16
N THR A 31 -10.86 1.17 3.37
CA THR A 31 -11.30 2.17 2.39
C THR A 31 -12.09 1.53 1.27
N ILE A 32 -11.62 0.38 0.74
CA ILE A 32 -12.33 -0.38 -0.29
C ILE A 32 -13.73 -0.75 0.21
N LEU A 33 -13.81 -1.40 1.38
CA LEU A 33 -15.09 -1.82 1.96
C LEU A 33 -16.04 -0.64 2.18
N ARG A 34 -15.50 0.48 2.71
CA ARG A 34 -16.29 1.68 2.96
C ARG A 34 -16.86 2.26 1.66
N TRP A 35 -16.03 2.39 0.61
CA TRP A 35 -16.47 2.97 -0.66
C TRP A 35 -17.50 2.08 -1.37
N GLN A 36 -17.37 0.76 -1.27
CA GLN A 36 -18.37 -0.19 -1.77
C GLN A 36 -19.74 0.00 -1.11
N GLN A 37 -19.77 0.30 0.18
CA GLN A 37 -20.99 0.55 0.92
C GLN A 37 -21.57 1.94 0.65
N GLU A 38 -20.72 2.96 0.57
CA GLU A 38 -21.13 4.35 0.33
C GLU A 38 -21.65 4.57 -1.10
N ARG A 39 -21.10 3.86 -2.09
CA ARG A 39 -21.54 3.97 -3.49
C ARG A 39 -21.49 2.62 -4.22
N PRO A 40 -22.48 1.74 -4.00
CA PRO A 40 -22.58 0.47 -4.72
C PRO A 40 -22.58 0.69 -6.25
N GLY A 41 -21.72 -0.02 -6.97
CA GLY A 41 -21.57 0.10 -8.42
C GLY A 41 -20.82 1.35 -8.91
N GLY A 42 -20.38 2.22 -7.99
CA GLY A 42 -19.70 3.48 -8.33
C GLY A 42 -18.18 3.42 -8.38
N ILE A 43 -17.61 2.23 -8.18
CA ILE A 43 -16.17 1.97 -8.07
C ILE A 43 -15.78 0.69 -8.82
N ASP A 44 -16.65 0.22 -9.72
CA ASP A 44 -16.48 -1.03 -10.47
C ASP A 44 -15.33 -0.94 -11.49
N ASP A 45 -14.93 0.28 -11.85
CA ASP A 45 -13.82 0.61 -12.74
C ASP A 45 -12.47 0.75 -12.01
N MET A 46 -12.46 0.71 -10.67
CA MET A 46 -11.22 0.83 -9.89
C MET A 46 -10.45 -0.48 -9.87
N THR A 47 -9.14 -0.41 -10.10
CA THR A 47 -8.25 -1.58 -10.06
C THR A 47 -7.76 -1.91 -8.65
N TRP A 48 -7.80 -0.92 -7.74
CA TRP A 48 -7.26 -1.01 -6.37
C TRP A 48 -5.76 -1.26 -6.28
N ASN A 49 -5.03 -1.18 -7.39
CA ASN A 49 -3.59 -1.31 -7.44
C ASN A 49 -2.90 0.06 -7.56
N TRP A 50 -3.07 0.88 -6.52
CA TRP A 50 -2.55 2.24 -6.45
C TRP A 50 -1.03 2.34 -6.48
N PHE A 51 -0.31 1.21 -6.30
CA PHE A 51 1.11 1.17 -6.56
C PHE A 51 1.42 1.40 -8.05
N VAL A 52 0.61 0.87 -8.97
CA VAL A 52 0.86 0.95 -10.41
C VAL A 52 0.17 2.16 -11.01
N ASP A 53 -1.15 2.23 -10.93
CA ASP A 53 -1.99 3.34 -11.39
C ASP A 53 -3.43 3.21 -10.85
N GLU A 54 -4.20 4.29 -10.98
CA GLU A 54 -5.65 4.29 -10.78
C GLU A 54 -6.24 5.46 -11.59
N PRO A 55 -6.59 5.24 -12.87
CA PRO A 55 -7.11 6.30 -13.74
C PRO A 55 -8.36 6.99 -13.21
N ALA A 56 -9.22 6.26 -12.48
CA ALA A 56 -10.47 6.77 -11.91
C ALA A 56 -10.26 7.93 -10.92
N ILE A 57 -9.08 8.02 -10.30
CA ILE A 57 -8.70 9.10 -9.37
C ILE A 57 -7.43 9.86 -9.82
N GLY A 58 -6.98 9.61 -11.06
CA GLY A 58 -5.88 10.35 -11.68
C GLY A 58 -4.50 10.08 -11.08
N LEU A 59 -4.20 8.85 -10.67
CA LEU A 59 -2.83 8.45 -10.35
C LEU A 59 -2.03 8.25 -11.65
N ASP A 60 -0.79 8.74 -11.65
CA ASP A 60 0.15 8.51 -12.75
C ASP A 60 0.66 7.07 -12.74
N ARG A 61 0.87 6.51 -13.94
CA ARG A 61 1.37 5.15 -14.07
C ARG A 61 2.85 5.04 -13.72
N ARG A 62 3.20 4.05 -12.88
CA ARG A 62 4.58 3.60 -12.64
C ARG A 62 4.64 2.08 -12.51
N GLU A 63 5.75 1.51 -12.95
CA GLU A 63 5.95 0.05 -12.97
C GLU A 63 7.03 -0.36 -11.98
N TYR A 64 6.96 -1.61 -11.53
CA TYR A 64 7.95 -2.19 -10.63
C TYR A 64 8.55 -3.47 -11.22
N VAL A 65 9.86 -3.60 -11.04
CA VAL A 65 10.52 -4.89 -11.21
C VAL A 65 10.33 -5.68 -9.93
N ASN A 66 9.80 -6.90 -10.04
CA ASN A 66 9.59 -7.77 -8.89
C ASN A 66 10.94 -8.32 -8.39
N ILE A 67 11.57 -7.60 -7.46
CA ILE A 67 12.83 -7.97 -6.82
C ILE A 67 12.53 -8.41 -5.39
N HIS A 68 13.04 -9.58 -5.00
CA HIS A 68 12.91 -10.10 -3.64
C HIS A 68 14.00 -9.49 -2.75
N PHE A 69 13.61 -8.60 -1.83
CA PHE A 69 14.52 -7.92 -0.89
C PHE A 69 14.54 -8.54 0.51
N ASP A 70 13.75 -9.59 0.76
CA ASP A 70 13.63 -10.20 2.07
C ASP A 70 14.80 -11.16 2.39
N LEU A 71 14.87 -11.58 3.66
CA LEU A 71 15.84 -12.55 4.13
C LEU A 71 15.55 -13.95 3.56
N ILE A 72 16.62 -14.65 3.15
CA ILE A 72 16.56 -16.02 2.64
C ILE A 72 17.55 -16.90 3.43
N PRO A 73 17.08 -17.82 4.30
CA PRO A 73 15.68 -18.02 4.70
C PRO A 73 15.15 -16.88 5.59
N PRO A 74 13.83 -16.65 5.66
CA PRO A 74 13.24 -15.77 6.65
C PRO A 74 13.37 -16.37 8.06
N PHE A 75 13.25 -15.52 9.09
CA PHE A 75 13.04 -16.00 10.45
C PHE A 75 11.69 -16.69 10.58
N GLU A 76 11.58 -17.66 11.50
CA GLU A 76 10.27 -18.22 11.87
C GLU A 76 9.44 -17.15 12.58
N CYS A 77 8.24 -16.91 12.05
CA CYS A 77 7.26 -16.04 12.67
C CYS A 77 6.80 -16.64 14.00
N GLU A 78 6.86 -15.85 15.06
CA GLU A 78 6.52 -16.28 16.43
C GLU A 78 5.53 -15.32 17.06
N LEU A 79 4.42 -15.83 17.58
CA LEU A 79 3.49 -15.08 18.41
C LEU A 79 4.01 -15.09 19.85
N ILE A 80 4.38 -13.91 20.35
CA ILE A 80 4.98 -13.73 21.69
C ILE A 80 3.89 -13.43 22.72
N GLU A 81 2.94 -12.58 22.36
CA GLU A 81 1.82 -12.20 23.23
C GLU A 81 0.56 -11.99 22.40
N GLU A 82 -0.58 -12.39 22.94
CA GLU A 82 -1.88 -12.16 22.32
C GLU A 82 -2.87 -11.59 23.33
N THR A 83 -3.49 -10.47 22.96
CA THR A 83 -4.62 -9.86 23.69
C THR A 83 -5.82 -9.70 22.76
N PRO A 84 -6.99 -9.30 23.28
CA PRO A 84 -8.12 -8.93 22.44
C PRO A 84 -7.83 -7.73 21.50
N GLU A 85 -6.95 -6.82 21.91
CA GLU A 85 -6.71 -5.55 21.22
C GLU A 85 -5.50 -5.61 20.27
N TYR A 86 -4.46 -6.37 20.64
CA TYR A 86 -3.20 -6.42 19.90
C TYR A 86 -2.51 -7.78 20.04
N GLU A 87 -1.51 -8.00 19.20
CA GLU A 87 -0.56 -9.10 19.29
C GLU A 87 0.88 -8.57 19.24
N ILE A 88 1.79 -9.26 19.91
CA ILE A 88 3.23 -9.03 19.79
C ILE A 88 3.79 -10.21 19.01
N ILE A 89 4.41 -9.93 17.86
CA ILE A 89 4.91 -10.95 16.95
C ILE A 89 6.38 -10.68 16.61
N ARG A 90 7.18 -11.73 16.44
CA ARG A 90 8.42 -11.64 15.65
C ARG A 90 8.06 -11.98 14.21
N ASN A 91 8.32 -11.07 13.28
CA ASN A 91 8.04 -11.27 11.86
C ASN A 91 9.17 -12.03 11.13
N GLY A 92 8.99 -12.27 9.82
CA GLY A 92 9.97 -12.96 8.98
C GLY A 92 11.31 -12.22 8.80
N HIS A 93 11.36 -10.91 9.10
CA HIS A 93 12.60 -10.12 9.17
C HIS A 93 13.30 -10.23 10.54
N GLY A 94 12.73 -10.98 11.48
CA GLY A 94 13.24 -11.12 12.84
C GLY A 94 12.91 -9.92 13.75
N ILE A 95 12.07 -8.99 13.29
CA ILE A 95 11.68 -7.78 14.03
C ILE A 95 10.50 -8.13 14.92
N VAL A 96 10.59 -7.77 16.21
CA VAL A 96 9.46 -7.86 17.13
C VAL A 96 8.63 -6.60 17.01
N THR A 97 7.35 -6.75 16.68
CA THR A 97 6.41 -5.66 16.48
C THR A 97 5.15 -5.83 17.32
N ARG A 98 4.50 -4.71 17.66
CA ARG A 98 3.16 -4.71 18.28
C ARG A 98 2.10 -4.34 17.24
N ALA A 99 1.24 -5.29 16.95
CA ALA A 99 0.25 -5.24 15.90
C ALA A 99 -1.16 -5.02 16.47
N LEU A 100 -1.85 -3.96 16.03
CA LEU A 100 -3.25 -3.70 16.39
C LEU A 100 -4.18 -4.68 15.67
N LYS A 101 -5.10 -5.30 16.41
CA LYS A 101 -6.14 -6.18 15.83
C LYS A 101 -7.39 -5.42 15.44
N GLU A 102 -7.73 -4.38 16.20
CA GLU A 102 -8.95 -3.60 15.98
C GLU A 102 -9.03 -3.04 14.54
N GLY A 103 -10.21 -3.20 13.93
CA GLY A 103 -10.47 -2.72 12.58
C GLY A 103 -9.78 -3.50 11.47
N THR A 104 -9.20 -4.67 11.75
CA THR A 104 -8.59 -5.52 10.72
C THR A 104 -9.63 -5.97 9.69
N ILE A 105 -9.35 -5.71 8.41
CA ILE A 105 -10.17 -6.16 7.27
C ILE A 105 -9.25 -6.80 6.24
N GLY A 106 -9.57 -8.04 5.83
CA GLY A 106 -8.82 -8.74 4.78
C GLY A 106 -7.33 -8.92 5.08
N GLY A 107 -6.93 -8.98 6.35
CA GLY A 107 -5.52 -9.06 6.78
C GLY A 107 -4.80 -7.71 6.87
N GLY A 108 -5.41 -6.61 6.42
CA GLY A 108 -4.89 -5.26 6.63
C GLY A 108 -5.36 -4.70 7.98
N ARG A 109 -4.41 -4.22 8.79
CA ARG A 109 -4.67 -3.54 10.07
C ARG A 109 -4.98 -2.06 9.85
N MET A 110 -5.45 -1.34 10.86
CA MET A 110 -5.76 0.11 10.77
C MET A 110 -4.52 1.02 10.92
N CYS A 111 -3.36 0.43 11.18
CA CYS A 111 -2.09 1.11 11.26
C CYS A 111 -0.95 0.14 10.96
N MET A 112 0.25 0.68 10.78
CA MET A 112 1.47 -0.11 10.81
C MET A 112 1.74 -0.61 12.23
N ASP A 113 2.44 -1.72 12.36
CA ASP A 113 2.87 -2.21 13.66
C ASP A 113 3.87 -1.23 14.29
N GLN A 114 3.84 -1.15 15.62
CA GLN A 114 4.75 -0.32 16.44
C GLN A 114 6.01 -1.08 16.84
#